data_AF-A0A9Q0NLJ4-F1
#
_entry.id   AF-A0A9Q0NLJ4-F1
#
_cell.length_a   1.000
_cell.length_b   1.000
_cell.length_c   1.000
_cell.angle_alpha   90.00
_cell.angle_beta   90.00
_cell.angle_gamma   90.00
#
_symmetry.space_group_name_H-M   'P 1'
#
loop_
_entity.id
_entity.type
_entity.pdbx_description
1 polymer ?
#
loop_
_entity_poly.entity_id
_entity_poly.type
_entity_poly.pdbx_seq_one_letter_code
_entity_poly.pdbx_strand_id
1 'polypeptide(L)'
;MMRTNHRINIETLSDDACQSIFNHLAFHERGKDECERLTDIGNEIANKCKGLPLAAKVLGGLMQSKRTREEWEDVLSSELWRLDEVDKNQVEKKYFYLCF
;
A
#
# COMPACT_ATOMS: atom_id res chain seq x y z
N MET A 1 9.67 1.73 -33.06
CA MET A 1 9.70 1.14 -31.70
C MET A 1 10.21 2.21 -30.73
N MET A 2 9.34 2.87 -29.97
CA MET A 2 9.80 3.82 -28.94
C MET A 2 10.18 3.04 -27.67
N ARG A 3 11.47 3.01 -27.33
CA ARG A 3 11.94 2.52 -26.03
C ARG A 3 11.86 3.67 -25.02
N THR A 4 10.89 3.61 -24.11
CA THR A 4 10.85 4.50 -22.95
C THR A 4 11.74 3.93 -21.84
N ASN A 5 12.98 4.39 -21.77
CA ASN A 5 13.93 4.10 -20.68
C ASN A 5 13.91 5.17 -19.57
N HIS A 6 12.88 6.01 -19.51
CA HIS A 6 12.78 7.04 -18.49
C HIS A 6 12.26 6.41 -17.20
N ARG A 7 13.19 6.05 -16.30
CA ARG A 7 12.85 5.77 -14.91
C ARG A 7 12.46 7.10 -14.25
N ILE A 8 11.20 7.22 -13.84
CA ILE A 8 10.75 8.31 -12.98
C ILE A 8 11.04 7.84 -11.56
N ASN A 9 12.07 8.42 -10.94
CA ASN A 9 12.31 8.20 -9.53
C ASN A 9 11.25 8.99 -8.76
N ILE A 10 10.16 8.32 -8.39
CA ILE A 10 9.14 8.91 -7.53
C ILE A 10 9.79 9.05 -6.16
N GLU A 11 10.15 10.28 -5.79
CA GLU A 11 10.70 10.58 -4.48
C GLU A 11 9.75 10.06 -3.40
N THR A 12 10.32 9.44 -2.37
CA THR A 12 9.56 8.99 -1.21
C THR A 12 8.94 10.21 -0.53
N LEU A 13 7.63 10.18 -0.31
CA LEU A 13 6.96 11.21 0.47
C LEU A 13 7.32 11.03 1.95
N SER A 14 7.08 12.07 2.76
CA SER A 14 7.11 11.91 4.21
C SER A 14 6.08 10.86 4.64
N ASP A 15 6.38 10.14 5.71
CA ASP A 15 5.46 9.15 6.25
C ASP A 15 4.10 9.77 6.59
N ASP A 16 4.08 11.01 7.08
CA ASP A 16 2.86 11.79 7.33
C ASP A 16 2.00 11.98 6.06
N ALA A 17 2.63 12.26 4.91
CA ALA A 17 1.92 12.44 3.65
C ALA A 17 1.38 11.10 3.12
N CYS A 18 2.14 10.01 3.25
CA CYS A 18 1.66 8.67 2.94
C CYS A 18 0.49 8.24 3.84
N GLN A 19 0.58 8.54 5.14
CA GLN A 19 -0.48 8.29 6.10
C GLN A 19 -1.75 9.09 5.76
N SER A 20 -1.60 10.35 5.36
CA SER A 20 -2.72 11.18 4.90
C SER A 20 -3.42 10.58 3.67
N ILE A 21 -2.64 10.15 2.65
CA ILE A 21 -3.17 9.49 1.45
C ILE A 21 -3.90 8.19 1.82
N PHE A 22 -3.28 7.36 2.65
CA PHE A 22 -3.86 6.11 3.10
C PHE A 22 -5.19 6.36 3.84
N ASN A 23 -5.19 7.24 4.84
CA ASN A 23 -6.36 7.56 5.66
C ASN A 23 -7.50 8.12 4.81
N HIS A 24 -7.19 9.03 3.88
CA HIS A 24 -8.18 9.60 2.98
C HIS A 24 -8.93 8.54 2.17
N LEU A 25 -8.24 7.46 1.76
CA LEU A 25 -8.82 6.37 0.99
C LEU A 25 -9.51 5.32 1.87
N ALA A 26 -8.84 4.89 2.95
CA ALA A 26 -9.30 3.80 3.80
C ALA A 26 -10.56 4.17 4.62
N PHE A 27 -10.67 5.44 5.00
CA PHE A 27 -11.77 5.99 5.80
C PHE A 27 -12.80 6.75 4.96
N HIS A 28 -12.70 6.70 3.64
CA HIS A 28 -13.67 7.35 2.76
C HIS A 28 -15.08 6.80 3.01
N GLU A 29 -16.05 7.70 3.22
CA GLU A 29 -17.47 7.39 3.52
C GLU A 29 -17.72 6.56 4.80
N ARG A 30 -16.74 6.50 5.71
CA ARG A 30 -16.88 5.77 6.97
C ARG A 30 -17.37 6.66 8.12
N GLY A 31 -18.16 6.11 9.03
CA GLY A 31 -18.64 6.83 10.21
C GLY A 31 -17.51 7.13 11.21
N LYS A 32 -17.65 8.21 11.99
CA LYS A 32 -16.63 8.67 12.95
C LYS A 32 -16.23 7.58 13.96
N ASP A 33 -17.21 6.88 14.53
CA ASP A 33 -16.98 5.82 15.53
C ASP A 33 -16.20 4.63 14.95
N GLU A 34 -16.46 4.28 13.69
CA GLU A 34 -15.72 3.22 13.00
C GLU A 34 -14.30 3.68 12.65
N CYS A 35 -14.11 4.93 12.25
CA CYS A 35 -12.78 5.51 12.02
C CYS A 35 -11.95 5.46 13.31
N GLU A 36 -12.50 5.90 14.44
CA GLU A 36 -11.79 5.90 15.73
C GLU A 36 -11.34 4.49 16.14
N ARG A 37 -12.17 3.46 15.91
CA ARG A 37 -11.87 2.05 16.22
C ARG A 37 -10.79 1.41 15.33
N LEU A 38 -10.56 1.96 14.14
CA LEU A 38 -9.67 1.41 13.12
C LEU A 38 -8.42 2.28 12.89
N THR A 39 -8.36 3.46 13.53
CA THR A 39 -7.26 4.43 13.34
C THR A 39 -5.92 3.88 13.84
N ASP A 40 -5.92 3.14 14.95
CA ASP A 40 -4.74 2.49 15.50
C ASP A 40 -4.11 1.52 14.48
N ILE A 41 -4.90 0.57 13.97
CA ILE A 41 -4.42 -0.42 12.98
C ILE A 41 -4.12 0.25 11.63
N GLY A 42 -4.92 1.24 11.24
CA GLY A 42 -4.68 1.99 10.01
C GLY A 42 -3.34 2.71 10.01
N ASN A 43 -2.94 3.27 11.15
CA ASN A 43 -1.64 3.91 11.30
C ASN A 43 -0.49 2.89 11.19
N GLU A 44 -0.65 1.69 11.75
CA GLU A 44 0.35 0.62 11.61
C GLU A 44 0.51 0.15 10.15
N ILE A 45 -0.60 0.01 9.42
CA ILE A 45 -0.57 -0.32 7.99
C ILE A 45 0.07 0.81 7.17
N ALA A 46 -0.25 2.07 7.48
CA ALA A 46 0.36 3.22 6.82
C ALA A 46 1.88 3.27 7.04
N ASN A 47 2.36 2.98 8.24
CA ASN A 47 3.79 2.94 8.56
C ASN A 47 4.54 1.87 7.76
N LYS A 48 3.88 0.76 7.38
CA LYS A 48 4.48 -0.25 6.51
C LYS A 48 4.70 0.23 5.07
N CYS A 49 4.13 1.38 4.67
CA CYS A 49 4.33 1.96 3.34
C CYS A 49 5.73 2.57 3.16
N LYS A 50 6.48 2.86 4.23
CA LYS A 50 7.86 3.38 4.19
C LYS A 50 8.04 4.56 3.20
N GLY A 51 7.15 5.54 3.24
CA GLY A 51 7.17 6.70 2.33
C GLY A 51 6.83 6.43 0.86
N LEU A 52 6.37 5.23 0.49
CA LEU A 52 5.98 4.89 -0.90
C LEU A 52 4.53 5.31 -1.17
N PRO A 53 4.27 6.32 -2.04
CA PRO A 53 2.91 6.82 -2.28
C PRO A 53 2.03 5.77 -2.97
N LEU A 54 2.62 4.93 -3.81
CA LEU A 54 1.92 3.85 -4.50
C LEU A 54 1.43 2.79 -3.51
N ALA A 55 2.25 2.43 -2.51
CA ALA A 55 1.85 1.48 -1.48
C ALA A 55 0.68 2.04 -0.67
N ALA A 56 0.78 3.30 -0.21
CA ALA A 56 -0.28 3.98 0.52
C ALA A 56 -1.60 4.01 -0.25
N LYS A 57 -1.56 4.28 -1.56
CA LYS A 57 -2.75 4.28 -2.43
C LYS A 57 -3.39 2.90 -2.55
N VAL A 58 -2.59 1.86 -2.82
CA VAL A 58 -3.09 0.49 -2.99
C VAL A 58 -3.70 -0.02 -1.69
N LEU A 59 -3.00 0.16 -0.57
CA LEU A 59 -3.46 -0.28 0.74
C LEU A 59 -4.68 0.50 1.21
N GLY A 60 -4.69 1.83 1.01
CA GLY A 60 -5.86 2.64 1.35
C GLY A 60 -7.11 2.20 0.61
N GLY A 61 -7.01 1.92 -0.69
CA GLY A 61 -8.11 1.36 -1.48
C GLY A 61 -8.53 -0.05 -1.03
N LEU A 62 -7.56 -0.92 -0.68
CA LEU A 62 -7.84 -2.25 -0.15
C LEU A 62 -8.62 -2.15 1.18
N MET A 63 -8.16 -1.31 2.10
CA MET A 63 -8.76 -1.16 3.43
C MET A 63 -10.15 -0.52 3.41
N GLN A 64 -10.46 0.29 2.38
CA GLN A 64 -11.82 0.79 2.17
C GLN A 64 -12.86 -0.35 2.06
N SER A 65 -12.47 -1.49 1.47
CA SER A 65 -13.35 -2.65 1.31
C SER A 65 -13.52 -3.48 2.60
N LYS A 66 -12.69 -3.27 3.62
CA LYS A 66 -12.69 -4.02 4.89
C LYS A 66 -13.55 -3.34 5.94
N ARG A 67 -14.46 -4.07 6.57
CA ARG A 67 -15.46 -3.51 7.50
C ARG A 67 -15.15 -3.79 8.96
N THR A 68 -14.57 -4.94 9.22
CA THR A 68 -14.33 -5.42 10.59
C THR A 68 -12.89 -5.17 11.03
N ARG A 69 -12.64 -5.12 12.34
CA ARG A 69 -11.28 -4.88 12.86
C ARG A 69 -10.39 -6.08 12.57
N GLU A 70 -10.96 -7.27 12.65
CA GLU A 70 -10.34 -8.55 12.37
C GLU A 70 -9.80 -8.60 10.94
N GLU A 71 -10.58 -8.13 9.95
CA GLU A 71 -10.10 -8.02 8.57
C GLU A 71 -8.93 -7.05 8.39
N TRP A 72 -8.84 -6.01 9.23
CA TRP A 72 -7.70 -5.09 9.23
C TRP A 72 -6.46 -5.71 9.87
N GLU A 73 -6.65 -6.45 10.97
CA GLU A 73 -5.61 -7.23 11.63
C GLU A 73 -5.07 -8.35 10.72
N ASP A 74 -5.93 -8.99 9.93
CA ASP A 74 -5.54 -9.98 8.92
C ASP A 74 -4.64 -9.37 7.83
N VAL A 75 -4.97 -8.16 7.35
CA VAL A 75 -4.11 -7.46 6.39
C VAL A 75 -2.80 -7.06 7.05
N LEU A 76 -2.82 -6.57 8.28
CA LEU A 76 -1.63 -6.17 9.02
C LEU A 76 -0.68 -7.35 9.29
N SER A 77 -1.23 -8.51 9.62
CA SER A 77 -0.50 -9.75 9.91
C SER A 77 -0.16 -10.58 8.66
N SER A 78 -0.67 -10.18 7.49
CA SER A 78 -0.47 -10.90 6.24
C SER A 78 1.00 -11.11 5.89
N GLU A 79 1.32 -12.29 5.37
CA GLU A 79 2.61 -12.62 4.73
C GLU A 79 2.98 -11.66 3.58
N LEU A 80 2.04 -10.83 3.09
CA LEU A 80 2.28 -9.78 2.10
C LEU A 80 3.45 -8.86 2.49
N TRP A 81 3.67 -8.64 3.79
CA TRP A 81 4.75 -7.81 4.30
C TRP A 81 6.10 -8.51 4.42
N ARG A 82 6.14 -9.84 4.33
CA ARG A 82 7.36 -10.65 4.41
C ARG A 82 8.09 -10.77 3.07
N LEU A 83 7.57 -10.12 2.02
CA LEU A 83 8.18 -10.06 0.69
C LEU A 83 9.38 -9.09 0.60
N ASP A 84 10.11 -8.86 1.70
CA ASP A 84 11.43 -8.23 1.68
C ASP A 84 12.49 -9.11 0.95
N GLU A 85 12.14 -10.33 0.49
CA GLU A 85 12.99 -11.23 -0.30
C GLU A 85 12.64 -11.31 -1.81
N VAL A 86 11.85 -10.40 -2.36
CA VAL A 86 11.80 -10.29 -3.84
C VAL A 86 13.00 -9.45 -4.29
N ASP A 87 14.10 -10.15 -4.55
CA ASP A 87 15.25 -9.68 -5.31
C ASP A 87 14.74 -8.76 -6.45
N LYS A 88 15.16 -7.50 -6.41
CA LYS A 88 14.76 -6.43 -7.35
C LYS A 88 14.96 -6.83 -8.83
N ASN A 89 15.65 -7.94 -9.09
CA ASN A 89 15.90 -8.56 -10.38
C ASN A 89 14.82 -9.55 -10.88
N GLN A 90 13.77 -9.88 -10.13
CA GLN A 90 12.72 -10.80 -10.59
C GLN A 90 11.50 -10.13 -11.22
N VAL A 91 11.26 -8.84 -10.94
CA VAL A 91 10.13 -8.12 -11.55
C VAL A 91 10.31 -7.98 -13.07
N GLU A 92 11.55 -7.91 -13.57
CA GLU A 92 11.83 -7.85 -15.00
C GLU A 92 11.67 -9.19 -15.74
N LYS A 93 11.74 -10.33 -15.04
CA LYS A 93 11.67 -11.65 -15.71
C LYS A 93 10.25 -12.17 -15.93
N LYS A 94 9.26 -11.74 -15.12
CA LYS A 94 7.88 -12.23 -15.27
C LYS A 94 7.09 -11.51 -16.38
N TYR A 95 7.46 -10.27 -16.72
CA TYR A 95 6.88 -9.57 -17.87
C TYR A 95 7.56 -9.94 -19.20
N PHE A 96 8.78 -10.49 -19.16
CA PHE A 96 9.45 -10.95 -20.38
C PHE A 96 8.95 -12.32 -20.87
N TYR A 97 8.54 -13.21 -19.96
CA TYR A 97 7.96 -14.53 -20.31
C TYR A 97 6.50 -14.50 -20.76
N LEU A 98 5.87 -13.33 -20.82
CA LEU A 98 4.51 -13.15 -21.39
C LEU A 98 4.54 -12.54 -22.79
N CYS A 99 5.72 -12.36 -23.40
CA CYS A 99 5.89 -11.94 -24.79
C CYS A 99 6.85 -12.82 -25.61
N PHE A 100 7.13 -14.06 -25.18
CA PHE A 100 7.62 -15.14 -26.04
C PHE A 100 6.93 -16.45 -25.67
#